data_AF-A0AAD7FTJ4-F1
#
_entry.id   AF-A0AAD7FTJ4-F1
#
_cell.length_a   1.000
_cell.length_b   1.000
_cell.length_c   1.000
_cell.angle_alpha   90.00
_cell.angle_beta   90.00
_cell.angle_gamma   90.00
#
_symmetry.space_group_name_H-M   'P 1'
#
loop_
_entity.id
_entity.type
_entity.pdbx_description
1 polymer ?
#
loop_
_entity_poly.entity_id
_entity_poly.type
_entity_poly.pdbx_seq_one_letter_code
_entity_poly.pdbx_strand_id
1 'polypeptide(L)'
;MFTFGLLEQGPRGIGHLIAQQEDEVADFAQFGVDWEAHGNPALLAHHAQHNPNARDQHPFDAFSTPDAMSEVVVEPPNCPFTAEQVALLDLQLAQLVDTGSRDMAVRKVVWKEALAICQRIEV
;
A
#
# COMPACT_ATOMS: atom_id res chain seq x y z
N MET A 1 -13.39 9.31 -18.84
CA MET A 1 -13.71 10.75 -18.80
C MET A 1 -12.47 11.48 -18.28
N PHE A 2 -11.53 11.78 -19.18
CA PHE A 2 -10.16 12.19 -18.81
C PHE A 2 -10.03 13.71 -18.59
N THR A 3 -10.97 14.50 -19.12
CA THR A 3 -10.92 15.98 -19.14
C THR A 3 -11.36 16.63 -17.83
N PHE A 4 -12.34 16.07 -17.13
CA PHE A 4 -12.88 16.67 -15.89
C PHE A 4 -11.94 16.49 -14.69
N GLY A 5 -11.22 15.36 -14.61
CA GLY A 5 -10.23 15.13 -13.56
C GLY A 5 -9.04 16.09 -13.64
N LEU A 6 -8.66 16.54 -14.84
CA LEU A 6 -7.58 17.51 -15.03
C LEU A 6 -7.94 18.90 -14.52
N LEU A 7 -9.22 19.29 -14.62
CA LEU A 7 -9.72 20.59 -14.17
C LEU A 7 -9.82 20.64 -12.64
N GLU A 8 -10.17 19.52 -12.01
CA GLU A 8 -10.42 19.43 -10.57
C GLU A 8 -9.15 19.09 -9.77
N GLN A 9 -8.23 18.31 -10.34
CA GLN A 9 -7.04 17.79 -9.64
C GLN A 9 -5.71 18.32 -10.20
N GLY A 10 -5.79 19.17 -11.22
CA GLY A 10 -4.63 19.70 -11.93
C GLY A 10 -3.91 18.65 -12.79
N PRO A 11 -2.99 19.08 -13.68
CA PRO A 11 -2.18 18.17 -14.46
C PRO A 11 -1.16 17.45 -13.57
N ARG A 12 -1.47 16.20 -13.19
CA ARG A 12 -0.52 15.31 -12.52
C ARG A 12 0.49 14.80 -13.55
N GLY A 13 1.79 14.90 -13.24
CA GLY A 13 2.88 14.39 -14.08
C GLY A 13 3.49 15.39 -15.08
N ILE A 14 2.99 16.64 -15.16
CA ILE A 14 3.60 17.72 -15.97
C ILE A 14 4.52 18.62 -15.10
N GLY A 15 4.53 18.41 -13.78
CA GLY A 15 5.29 19.20 -12.82
C GLY A 15 6.80 19.27 -13.09
N HIS A 16 7.39 18.34 -13.85
CA HIS A 16 8.81 18.38 -14.16
C HIS A 16 9.20 19.43 -15.23
N LEU A 17 8.23 19.95 -15.99
CA LEU A 17 8.46 21.01 -16.99
C LEU A 17 8.29 22.42 -16.43
N ILE A 18 7.63 22.56 -15.28
CA ILE A 18 7.43 23.81 -14.57
C ILE A 18 8.37 23.74 -13.39
N ALA A 19 9.48 24.50 -13.40
CA ALA A 19 10.47 24.49 -12.33
C ALA A 19 9.75 24.52 -10.97
N GLN A 20 9.69 23.37 -10.29
CA GLN A 20 9.10 23.28 -8.98
C GLN A 20 10.07 24.04 -8.08
N GLN A 21 9.58 25.09 -7.44
CA GLN A 21 10.31 25.69 -6.33
C GLN A 21 10.32 24.63 -5.23
N GLU A 22 11.39 23.83 -5.18
CA GLU A 22 11.60 22.88 -4.11
C GLU A 22 11.71 23.68 -2.81
N ASP A 23 10.83 23.39 -1.85
CA ASP A 23 10.97 23.92 -0.50
C ASP A 23 12.30 23.41 0.06
N GLU A 24 13.11 24.32 0.62
CA GLU A 24 14.42 23.99 1.16
C GLU A 24 14.26 22.96 2.29
N VAL A 25 14.80 21.75 2.08
CA VAL A 25 14.72 20.66 3.06
C VAL A 25 15.66 20.99 4.23
N ALA A 26 15.10 21.60 5.27
CA ALA A 26 15.87 22.08 6.42
C ALA A 26 16.38 20.95 7.34
N ASP A 27 15.72 19.79 7.38
CA ASP A 27 16.11 18.68 8.26
C ASP A 27 15.70 17.30 7.69
N PHE A 28 16.69 16.50 7.30
CA PHE A 28 16.49 15.13 6.81
C PHE A 28 16.08 14.14 7.90
N ALA A 29 16.35 14.43 9.18
CA ALA A 29 15.98 13.54 10.28
C ALA A 29 14.46 13.44 10.46
N GLN A 30 13.71 14.47 10.08
CA GLN A 30 12.23 14.45 10.12
C GLN A 30 11.61 13.40 9.19
N PHE A 31 12.35 12.98 8.16
CA PHE A 31 11.92 11.96 7.21
C PHE A 31 12.22 10.54 7.70
N GLY A 32 12.80 10.39 8.89
CA GLY A 32 13.14 9.07 9.46
C GLY A 32 14.25 8.35 8.69
N VAL A 33 15.10 9.10 7.97
CA VAL A 33 16.23 8.52 7.26
C VAL A 33 17.27 8.06 8.28
N ASP A 34 17.50 6.75 8.35
CA ASP A 34 18.50 6.15 9.22
C ASP A 34 19.88 6.18 8.54
N TRP A 35 20.61 7.29 8.78
CA TRP A 35 21.97 7.47 8.28
C TRP A 35 22.99 6.52 8.92
N GLU A 36 22.71 6.02 10.13
CA GLU A 36 23.60 5.08 10.83
C GLU A 36 23.53 3.70 10.17
N ALA A 37 22.32 3.25 9.80
CA ALA A 37 22.13 2.03 9.02
C ALA A 37 22.82 2.10 7.65
N HIS A 38 22.82 3.27 7.00
CA HIS A 38 23.51 3.46 5.71
C HIS A 38 25.03 3.26 5.81
N GLY A 39 25.64 3.60 6.95
CA GLY A 39 27.07 3.40 7.21
C GLY A 39 27.43 1.99 7.70
N ASN A 40 26.46 1.14 7.98
CA ASN A 40 26.70 -0.14 8.63
C ASN A 40 27.25 -1.19 7.64
N PRO A 41 28.51 -1.65 7.80
CA PRO A 41 29.14 -2.57 6.86
C PRO A 41 28.46 -3.94 6.81
N ALA A 42 27.82 -4.39 7.90
CA ALA A 42 27.10 -5.66 7.92
C ALA A 42 25.82 -5.60 7.08
N LEU A 43 25.07 -4.50 7.15
CA LEU A 43 23.87 -4.29 6.32
C LEU A 43 24.24 -4.13 4.85
N LEU A 44 25.31 -3.39 4.55
CA LEU A 44 25.82 -3.23 3.18
C LEU A 44 26.28 -4.56 2.59
N ALA A 45 26.95 -5.41 3.38
CA ALA A 45 27.35 -6.75 2.96
C ALA A 45 26.13 -7.65 2.67
N HIS A 46 25.12 -7.63 3.55
CA HIS A 46 23.85 -8.34 3.34
C HIS A 46 23.13 -7.86 2.08
N HIS A 47 23.04 -6.55 1.85
CA HIS A 47 22.43 -6.00 0.63
C HIS A 47 23.18 -6.42 -0.63
N ALA A 48 24.52 -6.40 -0.63
CA ALA A 48 25.32 -6.85 -1.75
C ALA A 48 25.15 -8.36 -2.04
N GLN A 49 24.95 -9.17 -0.99
CA GLN A 49 24.71 -10.61 -1.13
C GLN A 49 23.35 -10.91 -1.77
N HIS A 50 22.30 -10.17 -1.41
CA HIS A 50 20.94 -10.44 -1.86
C HIS A 50 20.50 -9.60 -3.07
N ASN A 51 21.20 -8.52 -3.40
CA ASN A 51 20.93 -7.65 -4.54
C ASN A 51 22.19 -7.46 -5.40
N PRO A 52 22.70 -8.54 -6.03
CA PRO A 52 23.99 -8.51 -6.74
C PRO A 52 24.05 -7.48 -7.88
N ASN A 53 22.90 -7.14 -8.49
CA ASN A 53 22.83 -6.19 -9.62
C ASN A 53 22.50 -4.75 -9.19
N ALA A 54 22.23 -4.49 -7.91
CA ALA A 54 21.77 -3.18 -7.45
C ALA A 54 22.84 -2.09 -7.49
N ARG A 55 24.13 -2.46 -7.57
CA ARG A 55 25.23 -1.49 -7.66
C ARG A 55 25.48 -0.97 -9.07
N ASP A 56 25.09 -1.72 -10.09
CA ASP A 56 25.38 -1.41 -11.49
C ASP A 56 24.22 -0.68 -12.19
N GLN A 57 23.05 -0.58 -11.54
CA GLN A 57 21.85 0.07 -12.06
C GLN A 57 21.53 1.32 -11.25
N HIS A 58 21.87 2.49 -11.79
CA HIS A 58 21.39 3.74 -11.23
C HIS A 58 19.91 3.94 -11.62
N PRO A 59 18.98 4.07 -10.65
CA PRO A 59 17.55 4.19 -10.93
C PRO A 59 17.14 5.49 -11.63
N PHE A 60 18.10 6.39 -11.89
CA PHE A 60 17.90 7.68 -12.55
C PHE A 60 18.58 7.74 -13.93
N ASP A 61 19.14 6.65 -14.43
CA ASP A 61 19.66 6.62 -15.78
C ASP A 61 18.50 6.67 -16.78
N ALA A 62 18.67 7.44 -17.86
CA ALA A 62 17.59 7.77 -18.81
C ALA A 62 16.91 6.54 -19.49
N PHE A 63 17.47 5.35 -19.32
CA PHE A 63 16.99 4.08 -19.87
C PHE A 63 16.99 2.93 -18.84
N SER A 64 17.09 3.20 -17.53
CA SER A 64 17.10 2.14 -16.51
C SER A 64 15.69 1.63 -16.25
N THR A 65 15.24 0.63 -17.01
CA THR A 65 14.18 -0.26 -16.54
C THR A 65 14.82 -1.32 -15.65
N PRO A 66 14.27 -1.60 -14.45
CA PRO A 66 14.76 -2.70 -13.62
C PRO A 66 14.72 -4.01 -14.41
N ASP A 67 15.82 -4.78 -14.40
CA ASP A 67 15.87 -6.08 -15.09
C ASP A 67 14.86 -7.09 -14.52
N ALA A 68 14.48 -6.91 -13.25
CA ALA A 68 13.51 -7.72 -12.55
C ALA A 68 12.63 -6.86 -11.64
N MET A 69 11.34 -7.19 -11.57
CA MET A 69 10.45 -6.64 -10.56
C MET A 69 10.73 -7.32 -9.21
N SER A 70 10.73 -6.53 -8.13
CA SER A 70 10.69 -7.06 -6.77
C SER A 70 9.30 -7.64 -6.52
N GLU A 71 9.10 -8.90 -6.90
CA GLU A 71 7.86 -9.61 -6.66
C GLU A 71 7.90 -10.26 -5.27
N VAL A 72 6.94 -9.87 -4.43
CA VAL A 72 6.68 -10.55 -3.16
C VAL A 72 5.41 -11.36 -3.36
N VAL A 73 5.58 -12.66 -3.63
CA VAL A 73 4.46 -13.59 -3.70
C VAL A 73 3.95 -13.83 -2.29
N VAL A 74 2.79 -13.25 -1.98
CA VAL A 74 2.08 -13.48 -0.72
C VAL A 74 1.00 -14.50 -1.00
N GLU A 75 1.15 -15.71 -0.45
CA GLU A 75 0.07 -16.69 -0.47
C GLU A 75 -1.15 -16.09 0.25
N PRO A 76 -2.34 -16.13 -0.36
CA PRO A 76 -3.54 -15.59 0.28
C PRO A 76 -3.79 -16.36 1.59
N PRO A 77 -4.12 -15.66 2.69
CA PRO A 77 -4.45 -16.34 3.93
C PRO A 77 -5.67 -17.23 3.70
N ASN A 78 -5.60 -18.48 4.18
CA ASN A 78 -6.77 -19.36 4.17
C ASN A 78 -7.89 -18.74 5.01
N CYS A 79 -9.08 -18.59 4.41
CA CYS A 79 -10.26 -18.16 5.15
C CYS A 79 -10.54 -19.19 6.27
N PRO A 80 -10.71 -18.76 7.54
CA PRO A 80 -10.96 -19.68 8.64
C PRO A 80 -12.38 -20.29 8.58
N PHE A 81 -13.27 -19.73 7.74
CA PHE A 81 -14.66 -20.15 7.64
C PHE A 81 -14.90 -21.10 6.48
N THR A 82 -15.79 -22.07 6.71
CA THR A 82 -16.38 -22.88 5.64
C THR A 82 -17.31 -22.02 4.77
N ALA A 83 -17.63 -22.50 3.56
CA ALA A 83 -18.54 -21.79 2.66
C ALA A 83 -19.93 -21.53 3.31
N GLU A 84 -20.40 -22.45 4.16
CA GLU A 84 -21.66 -22.31 4.89
C GLU A 84 -21.58 -21.20 5.95
N GLN A 85 -20.46 -21.12 6.66
CA GLN A 85 -20.21 -20.06 7.65
C GLN A 85 -20.08 -18.68 6.99
N VAL A 86 -19.48 -18.59 5.80
CA VAL A 86 -19.44 -17.34 5.02
C VAL A 86 -20.84 -16.93 4.57
N ALA A 87 -21.65 -17.86 4.06
CA ALA A 87 -23.03 -17.56 3.69
C ALA A 87 -23.88 -17.10 4.89
N LEU A 88 -23.63 -17.68 6.07
CA LEU A 88 -24.27 -17.25 7.32
C LEU A 88 -23.85 -15.82 7.72
N LEU A 89 -22.55 -15.50 7.62
CA LEU A 89 -22.02 -14.17 7.87
C LEU A 89 -22.69 -13.13 6.95
N ASP A 90 -22.74 -13.39 5.64
CA ASP A 90 -23.34 -12.50 4.65
C ASP A 90 -24.83 -12.25 4.94
N LEU A 91 -25.57 -13.31 5.26
CA LEU A 91 -26.99 -13.23 5.59
C LEU A 91 -27.23 -12.40 6.85
N GLN A 92 -26.45 -12.63 7.92
CA GLN A 92 -26.60 -11.89 9.16
C GLN A 92 -26.19 -10.43 9.01
N LEU A 93 -25.11 -10.14 8.28
CA LEU A 93 -24.63 -8.79 8.07
C LEU A 93 -25.64 -7.95 7.26
N ALA A 94 -26.22 -8.53 6.20
CA ALA A 94 -27.22 -7.86 5.37
C ALA A 94 -28.52 -7.50 6.13
N GLN A 95 -28.82 -8.20 7.23
CA GLN A 95 -29.96 -7.89 8.09
C GLN A 95 -29.69 -6.74 9.07
N LEU A 96 -28.43 -6.49 9.42
CA LEU A 96 -28.05 -5.53 10.45
C LEU A 96 -27.63 -4.16 9.89
N VAL A 97 -27.05 -4.14 8.69
CA VAL A 97 -26.43 -2.93 8.14
C VAL A 97 -26.51 -2.89 6.62
N ASP A 98 -26.64 -1.69 6.04
CA ASP A 98 -26.54 -1.47 4.60
C ASP A 98 -25.09 -1.67 4.13
N THR A 99 -24.80 -2.84 3.56
CA THR A 99 -23.49 -3.21 3.02
C THR A 99 -23.17 -2.49 1.70
N GLY A 100 -24.16 -1.91 1.02
CA GLY A 100 -24.00 -1.17 -0.24
C GLY A 100 -23.55 0.28 -0.06
N SER A 101 -23.62 0.81 1.17
CA SER A 101 -23.29 2.20 1.44
C SER A 101 -21.81 2.54 1.15
N ARG A 102 -21.62 3.76 0.63
CA ARG A 102 -20.30 4.37 0.43
C ARG A 102 -19.92 5.33 1.55
N ASP A 103 -20.81 5.56 2.51
CA ASP A 103 -20.52 6.37 3.69
C ASP A 103 -19.52 5.65 4.61
N MET A 104 -18.44 6.33 4.97
CA MET A 104 -17.42 5.81 5.87
C MET A 104 -17.93 5.56 7.29
N ALA A 105 -18.93 6.30 7.76
CA ALA A 105 -19.57 6.02 9.03
C ALA A 105 -20.30 4.67 9.01
N VAL A 106 -21.06 4.40 7.93
CA VAL A 106 -21.76 3.12 7.74
C VAL A 106 -20.77 1.98 7.56
N ARG A 107 -19.69 2.17 6.78
CA ARG A 107 -18.64 1.15 6.61
C ARG A 107 -17.96 0.75 7.91
N LYS A 108 -17.75 1.70 8.84
CA LYS A 108 -17.24 1.37 10.19
C LYS A 108 -18.21 0.47 10.95
N VAL A 109 -19.51 0.69 10.80
CA VAL A 109 -20.54 -0.17 11.41
C VAL A 109 -20.52 -1.56 10.77
N VAL A 110 -20.42 -1.64 9.44
CA VAL A 110 -20.27 -2.93 8.72
C VAL A 110 -19.15 -3.77 9.32
N TRP A 111 -17.94 -3.20 9.49
CA TRP A 111 -16.82 -3.93 10.07
C TRP A 111 -17.04 -4.36 11.53
N LYS A 112 -17.68 -3.51 12.35
CA LYS A 112 -17.97 -3.83 13.75
C LYS A 112 -18.95 -5.00 13.87
N GLU A 113 -20.04 -4.95 13.10
CA GLU A 113 -21.05 -6.00 13.11
C GLU A 113 -20.51 -7.31 12.52
N ALA A 114 -19.74 -7.24 11.42
CA ALA A 114 -19.11 -8.44 10.86
C ALA A 114 -18.17 -9.12 11.86
N LEU A 115 -17.32 -8.35 12.56
CA LEU A 115 -16.44 -8.91 13.59
C LEU A 115 -17.23 -9.56 14.74
N ALA A 116 -18.30 -8.91 15.20
CA ALA A 116 -19.16 -9.47 16.24
C ALA A 116 -19.91 -10.74 15.79
N ILE A 117 -20.20 -10.89 14.50
CA ILE A 117 -20.73 -12.14 13.93
C ILE A 117 -19.63 -13.21 13.88
N CYS A 118 -18.44 -12.90 13.37
CA CYS A 118 -17.31 -13.83 13.28
C CYS A 118 -16.97 -14.44 14.65
N GLN A 119 -16.90 -13.61 15.70
CA GLN A 119 -16.63 -14.06 17.07
C GLN A 119 -17.70 -15.01 17.65
N ARG A 120 -18.92 -15.02 17.08
CA ARG A 120 -19.99 -15.95 17.47
C ARG A 120 -19.99 -17.24 16.65
N ILE A 121 -19.45 -17.20 15.44
CA ILE A 121 -19.35 -18.37 14.54
C ILE A 121 -18.18 -19.29 14.96
N GLU A 122 -17.13 -18.74 15.57
CA GLU A 122 -15.91 -19.44 16.01
C GLU A 122 -16.06 -20.38 17.25
N VAL A 123 -17.23 -20.97 17.51
CA VAL A 123 -17.36 -22.05 18.52
C VAL A 123 -16.97 -23.41 17.94
#